data_AF-A0A3N6X803-F1
#
_entry.id   AF-A0A3N6X803-F1
#
_cell.length_a   1.000
_cell.length_b   1.000
_cell.length_c   1.000
_cell.angle_alpha   90.00
_cell.angle_beta   90.00
_cell.angle_gamma   90.00
#
_symmetry.space_group_name_H-M   'P 1'
#
loop_
_entity.id
_entity.type
_entity.pdbx_description
1 polymer ?
#
loop_
_entity_poly.entity_id
_entity_poly.type
_entity_poly.pdbx_seq_one_letter_code
_entity_poly.pdbx_strand_id
1 'polypeptide(L)'
;MSVVIRALVDSLLARRHRRAGGAGALRFAYEPTPDGRPDPGEIVWTWVPYEDDPRQGKDRPVLIVARSGADRLWGLQLTSRDHDHDAEQEARAGRFWMDIGSGPWDPQRRPSEVRLNRLIEIDPQQVRREGAVLDRARFDAVVAAARPHLPRR
;
A
#
# COMPACT_ATOMS: atom_id res chain seq x y z
N MET A 1 -35.25 -3.79 20.24
CA MET A 1 -34.66 -5.12 20.50
C MET A 1 -34.53 -5.85 19.18
N SER A 2 -33.29 -6.15 18.77
CA SER A 2 -32.80 -7.33 18.03
C SER A 2 -33.67 -8.04 16.97
N VAL A 3 -33.19 -8.56 15.84
CA VAL A 3 -31.92 -8.56 15.06
C VAL A 3 -32.21 -9.55 13.90
N VAL A 4 -31.98 -9.14 12.64
CA VAL A 4 -31.36 -9.86 11.47
C VAL A 4 -32.12 -11.15 10.98
N ILE A 5 -32.21 -11.58 9.71
CA ILE A 5 -31.21 -11.86 8.68
C ILE A 5 -31.93 -12.14 7.33
N ARG A 6 -31.50 -11.47 6.25
CA ARG A 6 -31.18 -12.03 4.91
C ARG A 6 -31.19 -10.93 3.85
N ALA A 7 -30.01 -10.44 3.48
CA ALA A 7 -29.81 -9.77 2.20
C ALA A 7 -28.42 -10.16 1.66
N LEU A 8 -28.44 -10.97 0.60
CA LEU A 8 -27.46 -11.05 -0.49
C LEU A 8 -25.96 -11.12 -0.10
N VAL A 9 -25.58 -12.32 0.32
CA VAL A 9 -24.30 -12.93 -0.11
C VAL A 9 -24.49 -13.36 -1.58
N ASP A 10 -23.49 -13.15 -2.43
CA ASP A 10 -23.39 -13.47 -3.87
C ASP A 10 -23.79 -12.38 -4.88
N SER A 11 -22.88 -11.44 -5.16
CA SER A 11 -22.52 -10.99 -6.52
C SER A 11 -21.53 -9.82 -6.52
N LEU A 12 -20.22 -10.10 -6.74
CA LEU A 12 -19.27 -9.29 -7.56
C LEU A 12 -17.77 -9.66 -7.37
N LEU A 13 -17.43 -10.89 -6.96
CA LEU A 13 -16.06 -11.41 -7.09
C LEU A 13 -15.80 -12.24 -8.35
N ALA A 14 -16.72 -12.25 -9.31
CA ALA A 14 -16.47 -12.87 -10.61
C ALA A 14 -17.22 -12.12 -11.72
N ARG A 15 -16.62 -11.09 -12.31
CA ARG A 15 -17.02 -10.61 -13.64
C ARG A 15 -15.83 -10.06 -14.42
N ARG A 16 -15.34 -10.95 -15.31
CA ARG A 16 -14.52 -10.71 -16.50
C ARG A 16 -13.10 -10.17 -16.26
N HIS A 17 -12.15 -11.11 -16.21
CA HIS A 17 -10.92 -10.98 -16.98
C HIS A 17 -11.28 -10.73 -18.46
N ARG A 18 -11.47 -9.47 -18.84
CA ARG A 18 -11.12 -9.05 -20.19
C ARG A 18 -9.60 -8.88 -20.19
N ARG A 19 -8.92 -9.87 -20.76
CA ARG A 19 -7.57 -9.69 -21.29
C ARG A 19 -7.64 -8.52 -22.29
N ALA A 20 -7.01 -7.41 -21.95
CA ALA A 20 -6.70 -6.34 -22.88
C ALA A 20 -5.26 -5.89 -22.62
N GLY A 21 -4.36 -6.30 -23.52
CA GLY A 21 -2.99 -5.80 -23.67
C GLY A 21 -2.01 -6.28 -22.60
N GLY A 22 -0.86 -6.82 -23.01
CA GLY A 22 0.15 -7.41 -22.11
C GLY A 22 0.42 -6.56 -20.87
N ALA A 23 0.50 -7.22 -19.71
CA ALA A 23 0.96 -6.59 -18.48
C ALA A 23 2.35 -6.00 -18.73
N GLY A 24 2.40 -4.71 -19.04
CA GLY A 24 3.64 -3.98 -19.06
C GLY A 24 4.21 -4.01 -17.64
N ALA A 25 5.53 -4.13 -17.54
CA ALA A 25 6.18 -4.13 -16.24
C ALA A 25 5.73 -2.94 -15.40
N LEU A 26 5.48 -3.19 -14.11
CA LEU A 26 5.04 -2.15 -13.18
C LEU A 26 6.09 -1.02 -13.19
N ARG A 27 5.67 0.19 -13.57
CA ARG A 27 6.54 1.37 -13.59
C ARG A 27 6.41 2.14 -12.30
N PHE A 28 7.43 2.08 -11.46
CA PHE A 28 7.55 2.97 -10.31
C PHE A 28 7.81 4.40 -10.77
N ALA A 29 7.09 5.37 -10.21
CA ALA A 29 7.17 6.77 -10.59
C ALA A 29 7.00 7.66 -9.36
N TYR A 30 7.59 8.84 -9.39
CA TYR A 30 7.35 9.88 -8.40
C TYR A 30 6.70 11.06 -9.13
N GLU A 31 5.40 11.19 -8.96
CA GLU A 31 4.53 12.13 -9.67
C GLU A 31 3.45 12.71 -8.73
N PRO A 32 3.79 13.16 -7.50
CA PRO A 32 2.78 13.68 -6.58
C PRO A 32 2.19 14.98 -7.13
N THR A 33 0.86 15.05 -7.21
CA THR A 33 0.13 16.23 -7.70
C THR A 33 -0.89 16.67 -6.66
N PRO A 34 -0.95 17.95 -6.26
CA PRO A 34 -1.90 18.42 -5.26
C PRO A 34 -3.29 18.66 -5.87
N ASP A 35 -3.87 17.66 -6.53
CA ASP A 35 -5.20 17.72 -7.15
C ASP A 35 -6.30 17.04 -6.30
N GLY A 36 -5.89 16.50 -5.13
CA GLY A 36 -6.77 15.78 -4.21
C GLY A 36 -7.03 14.32 -4.61
N ARG A 37 -6.29 13.79 -5.59
CA ARG A 37 -6.27 12.38 -5.97
C ARG A 37 -4.96 11.75 -5.49
N PRO A 38 -4.99 10.50 -5.04
CA PRO A 38 -3.79 9.79 -4.60
C PRO A 38 -2.83 9.53 -5.76
N ASP A 39 -1.58 9.97 -5.64
CA ASP A 39 -0.54 9.84 -6.67
C ASP A 39 0.74 9.13 -6.20
N PRO A 40 1.54 8.53 -7.12
CA PRO A 40 2.84 7.98 -6.78
C PRO A 40 3.76 9.03 -6.12
N GLY A 41 4.32 8.68 -4.95
CA GLY A 41 5.07 9.60 -4.08
C GLY A 41 4.27 10.08 -2.87
N GLU A 42 2.96 9.87 -2.85
CA GLU A 42 2.12 10.18 -1.69
C GLU A 42 1.96 8.97 -0.76
N ILE A 43 1.92 9.26 0.55
CA ILE A 43 1.50 8.34 1.59
C ILE A 43 0.05 8.63 1.89
N VAL A 44 -0.82 7.64 1.75
CA VAL A 44 -2.27 7.79 1.92
C VAL A 44 -2.82 6.78 2.91
N TRP A 45 -3.91 7.11 3.58
CA TRP A 45 -4.61 6.15 4.44
C TRP A 45 -5.65 5.36 3.64
N THR A 46 -5.57 4.03 3.70
CA THR A 46 -6.54 3.15 3.06
C THR A 46 -6.69 1.85 3.86
N TRP A 47 -7.74 1.09 3.54
CA TRP A 47 -7.97 -0.21 4.14
C TRP A 47 -6.94 -1.21 3.59
N VAL A 48 -6.20 -1.85 4.49
CA VAL A 48 -5.22 -2.88 4.15
C VAL A 48 -5.66 -4.22 4.74
N PRO A 49 -5.85 -5.27 3.91
CA PRO A 49 -6.22 -6.60 4.39
C PRO A 49 -5.13 -7.20 5.28
N TYR A 50 -5.50 -8.08 6.20
CA TYR A 50 -4.52 -8.94 6.86
C TYR A 50 -4.03 -10.05 5.89
N GLU A 51 -2.83 -10.59 6.12
CA GLU A 51 -2.24 -11.62 5.23
C GLU A 51 -2.85 -13.00 5.45
N ASP A 52 -3.24 -13.28 6.69
CA ASP A 52 -3.84 -14.52 7.15
C ASP A 52 -5.34 -14.61 6.83
N ASP A 53 -6.07 -13.49 6.91
CA ASP A 53 -7.47 -13.41 6.50
C ASP A 53 -7.77 -12.11 5.74
N PRO A 54 -7.82 -12.15 4.39
CA PRO A 54 -8.12 -10.99 3.57
C PRO A 54 -9.55 -10.45 3.71
N ARG A 55 -10.45 -11.10 4.47
CA ARG A 55 -11.76 -10.55 4.83
C ARG A 55 -11.67 -9.58 6.01
N GLN A 56 -10.57 -9.63 6.73
CA GLN A 56 -10.25 -8.73 7.82
C GLN A 56 -9.14 -7.78 7.37
N GLY A 57 -9.07 -6.63 8.02
CA GLY A 57 -8.10 -5.61 7.71
C GLY A 57 -8.29 -4.40 8.60
N LYS A 58 -7.46 -3.39 8.37
CA LYS A 58 -7.56 -2.12 9.07
C LYS A 58 -6.98 -1.01 8.23
N ASP A 59 -7.33 0.22 8.61
CA ASP A 59 -6.73 1.39 7.98
C ASP A 59 -5.25 1.49 8.32
N ARG A 60 -4.44 1.74 7.30
CA ARG A 60 -3.00 1.93 7.42
C ARG A 60 -2.53 3.02 6.46
N PRO A 61 -1.44 3.72 6.82
CA PRO A 61 -0.72 4.52 5.85
C PRO A 61 -0.06 3.60 4.82
N VAL A 62 -0.08 4.01 3.55
CA VAL A 62 0.47 3.27 2.42
C VAL A 62 1.16 4.25 1.49
N LEU A 63 2.45 4.02 1.17
CA LEU A 63 3.16 4.78 0.15
C LEU A 63 2.74 4.29 -1.23
N ILE A 64 2.15 5.16 -2.04
CA ILE A 64 1.85 4.88 -3.43
C ILE A 64 3.15 4.95 -4.24
N VAL A 65 3.46 3.89 -4.98
CA VAL A 65 4.72 3.75 -5.73
C VAL A 65 4.53 3.66 -7.23
N ALA A 66 3.33 3.29 -7.69
CA ALA A 66 3.03 3.18 -9.11
C ALA A 66 1.54 3.35 -9.40
N ARG A 67 1.24 3.71 -10.64
CA ARG A 67 -0.11 3.82 -11.21
C ARG A 67 -0.20 2.99 -12.48
N SER A 68 -1.33 2.33 -12.69
CA SER A 68 -1.65 1.63 -13.93
C SER A 68 -3.01 2.10 -14.44
N GLY A 69 -3.02 3.01 -15.41
CA GLY A 69 -4.26 3.64 -15.87
C GLY A 69 -4.86 4.57 -14.82
N ALA A 70 -6.16 4.87 -14.95
CA ALA A 70 -6.85 5.77 -14.03
C ALA A 70 -7.44 5.06 -12.80
N ASP A 71 -7.55 3.74 -12.83
CA ASP A 71 -8.35 2.92 -11.91
C ASP A 71 -7.53 2.07 -10.94
N ARG A 72 -6.19 2.06 -11.07
CA ARG A 72 -5.33 1.22 -10.22
C ARG A 72 -4.11 1.96 -9.71
N LEU A 73 -3.90 1.85 -8.40
CA LEU A 73 -2.69 2.23 -7.72
C LEU A 73 -2.01 1.01 -7.12
N TRP A 74 -0.69 1.13 -6.93
CA TRP A 74 0.11 0.16 -6.22
C TRP A 74 0.87 0.85 -5.12
N GLY A 75 0.89 0.24 -3.93
CA GLY A 75 1.55 0.83 -2.77
C GLY A 75 2.20 -0.18 -1.85
N LEU A 76 3.03 0.35 -0.96
CA LEU A 76 3.74 -0.39 0.10
C LEU A 76 3.21 0.07 1.45
N GLN A 77 2.76 -0.88 2.27
CA GLN A 77 2.19 -0.54 3.58
C GLN A 77 3.25 0.04 4.52
N LEU A 78 2.81 0.93 5.40
CA LEU A 78 3.62 1.48 6.49
C LEU A 78 3.14 0.95 7.85
N THR A 79 4.04 1.03 8.83
CA THR A 79 3.77 0.76 10.24
C THR A 79 4.62 1.69 11.11
N SER A 80 4.17 2.01 12.32
CA SER A 80 4.98 2.67 13.36
C SER A 80 5.48 1.69 14.42
N ARG A 81 5.37 0.39 14.13
CA ARG A 81 6.04 -0.65 14.93
C ARG A 81 7.50 -0.68 14.48
N ASP A 82 8.37 -0.61 15.46
CA ASP A 82 9.81 -0.78 15.30
C ASP A 82 10.12 -2.27 15.15
N HIS A 83 10.76 -2.63 14.03
CA HIS A 83 11.19 -3.97 13.68
C HIS A 83 12.72 -4.11 13.65
N ASP A 84 13.49 -3.16 14.18
CA ASP A 84 14.95 -3.28 14.23
C ASP A 84 15.40 -4.43 15.14
N HIS A 85 14.71 -4.59 16.27
CA HIS A 85 15.04 -5.62 17.25
C HIS A 85 14.65 -7.04 16.81
N ASP A 86 13.72 -7.19 15.86
CA ASP A 86 13.26 -8.48 15.34
C ASP A 86 13.57 -8.67 13.84
N ALA A 87 14.40 -7.81 13.26
CA ALA A 87 14.72 -7.78 11.82
C ALA A 87 15.14 -9.15 11.25
N GLU A 88 15.97 -9.91 11.98
CA GLU A 88 16.35 -11.26 11.55
C GLU A 88 15.18 -12.24 11.56
N GLN A 89 14.33 -12.17 12.59
CA GLN A 89 13.16 -13.03 12.71
C GLN A 89 12.15 -12.69 11.62
N GLU A 90 11.93 -11.40 11.36
CA GLU A 90 11.14 -10.90 10.24
C GLU A 90 11.70 -11.41 8.92
N ALA A 91 12.99 -11.22 8.65
CA ALA A 91 13.62 -11.66 7.40
C ALA A 91 13.47 -13.18 7.17
N ARG A 92 13.62 -14.00 8.22
CA ARG A 92 13.37 -15.47 8.16
C ARG A 92 11.91 -15.80 7.83
N ALA A 93 10.97 -14.96 8.26
CA ALA A 93 9.57 -15.05 7.89
C ALA A 93 9.24 -14.40 6.52
N GLY A 94 10.27 -14.05 5.73
CA GLY A 94 10.12 -13.41 4.43
C GLY A 94 9.62 -11.97 4.53
N ARG A 95 9.95 -11.29 5.64
CA ARG A 95 9.43 -10.00 6.00
C ARG A 95 10.55 -8.96 6.04
N PHE A 96 10.47 -7.95 5.18
CA PHE A 96 11.52 -6.94 5.03
C PHE A 96 10.94 -5.54 5.25
N TRP A 97 11.58 -4.80 6.15
CA TRP A 97 11.19 -3.47 6.55
C TRP A 97 12.34 -2.48 6.32
N MET A 98 11.99 -1.22 6.14
CA MET A 98 12.95 -0.12 6.01
C MET A 98 12.39 1.11 6.69
N ASP A 99 13.23 1.78 7.48
CA ASP A 99 12.92 3.08 8.05
C ASP A 99 12.65 4.13 6.98
N ILE A 100 11.58 4.91 7.20
CA ILE A 100 11.27 6.12 6.42
C ILE A 100 11.19 7.37 7.29
N GLY A 101 11.46 7.21 8.59
CA GLY A 101 11.40 8.25 9.61
C GLY A 101 9.96 8.68 9.93
N SER A 102 9.80 9.92 10.39
CA SER A 102 8.51 10.49 10.77
C SER A 102 7.96 11.45 9.71
N GLY A 103 6.64 11.53 9.60
CA GLY A 103 5.95 12.44 8.67
C GLY A 103 4.55 12.84 9.12
N PRO A 104 3.89 13.76 8.39
CA PRO A 104 2.53 14.17 8.70
C PRO A 104 1.49 13.07 8.43
N TRP A 105 1.88 11.95 7.81
CA TRP A 105 1.03 10.76 7.68
C TRP A 105 0.72 10.07 9.01
N ASP A 106 1.53 10.27 10.05
CA ASP A 106 1.21 9.84 11.42
C ASP A 106 0.93 11.09 12.26
N PRO A 107 -0.31 11.25 12.79
CA PRO A 107 -0.66 12.37 13.67
C PRO A 107 0.23 12.49 14.92
N GLN A 108 0.77 11.37 15.41
CA GLN A 108 1.70 11.33 16.54
C GLN A 108 3.15 11.55 16.13
N ARG A 109 3.42 11.71 14.83
CA ARG A 109 4.77 11.94 14.25
C ARG A 109 5.78 10.86 14.66
N ARG A 110 5.32 9.64 14.89
CA ARG A 110 6.18 8.52 15.27
C ARG A 110 7.06 8.09 14.08
N PRO A 111 8.28 7.61 14.34
CA PRO A 111 9.05 6.89 13.34
C PRO A 111 8.21 5.79 12.70
N SER A 112 8.36 5.63 11.40
CA SER A 112 7.61 4.68 10.60
C SER A 112 8.56 3.89 9.71
N GLU A 113 8.14 2.66 9.43
CA GLU A 113 8.79 1.74 8.52
C GLU A 113 7.87 1.38 7.37
N VAL A 114 8.46 1.12 6.20
CA VAL A 114 7.77 0.63 5.01
C VAL A 114 8.06 -0.84 4.78
N ARG A 115 7.03 -1.57 4.34
CA ARG A 115 7.08 -2.98 4.01
C ARG A 115 7.59 -3.20 2.59
N LEU A 116 8.85 -3.59 2.44
CA LEU A 116 9.52 -3.65 1.13
C LEU A 116 9.00 -4.76 0.21
N ASN A 117 8.50 -5.85 0.78
CA ASN A 117 8.14 -7.05 0.03
C ASN A 117 6.62 -7.27 -0.13
N ARG A 118 5.82 -6.23 0.15
CA ARG A 118 4.36 -6.32 0.08
C ARG A 118 3.77 -5.21 -0.75
N LEU A 119 3.64 -5.48 -2.04
CA LEU A 119 2.97 -4.59 -2.98
C LEU A 119 1.47 -4.87 -3.00
N ILE A 120 0.68 -3.84 -2.69
CA ILE A 120 -0.77 -3.92 -2.53
C ILE A 120 -1.41 -3.14 -3.68
N GLU A 121 -2.40 -3.75 -4.33
CA GLU A 121 -3.27 -3.06 -5.30
C GLU A 121 -4.32 -2.25 -4.52
N ILE A 122 -4.50 -0.99 -4.90
CA ILE A 122 -5.37 -0.04 -4.22
C ILE A 122 -6.31 0.55 -5.26
N ASP A 123 -7.61 0.51 -4.95
CA ASP A 123 -8.62 1.27 -5.66
C ASP A 123 -8.51 2.74 -5.22
N PRO A 124 -8.23 3.69 -6.12
CA PRO A 124 -8.18 5.13 -5.79
C PRO A 124 -9.43 5.63 -5.06
N GLN A 125 -10.59 5.02 -5.29
CA GLN A 125 -11.86 5.41 -4.65
C GLN A 125 -11.95 4.97 -3.18
N GLN A 126 -11.11 4.03 -2.74
CA GLN A 126 -11.04 3.55 -1.36
C GLN A 126 -9.98 4.29 -0.54
N VAL A 127 -9.24 5.21 -1.15
CA VAL A 127 -8.29 6.06 -0.43
C VAL A 127 -9.04 7.09 0.39
N ARG A 128 -8.67 7.21 1.66
CA ARG A 128 -9.12 8.27 2.54
C ARG A 128 -8.21 9.48 2.33
N ARG A 129 -8.79 10.69 2.38
CA ARG A 129 -8.11 11.96 2.06
C ARG A 129 -7.08 12.43 3.10
N GLU A 130 -6.62 11.55 4.00
CA GLU A 130 -5.48 11.81 4.87
C GLU A 130 -4.24 11.33 4.12
N GLY A 131 -3.46 12.27 3.60
CA GLY A 131 -2.25 11.96 2.88
C GLY A 131 -1.13 12.98 3.04
N ALA A 132 0.08 12.56 2.72
CA ALA A 132 1.30 13.34 2.81
C ALA A 132 2.22 13.02 1.63
N VAL A 133 2.88 14.01 1.06
CA VAL A 133 3.92 13.78 0.06
C VAL A 133 5.20 13.36 0.77
N LEU A 134 5.73 12.17 0.44
CA LEU A 134 7.08 11.77 0.85
C LEU A 134 8.08 12.52 -0.03
N ASP A 135 9.21 12.97 0.53
CA ASP A 135 10.22 13.59 -0.34
C ASP A 135 10.82 12.58 -1.31
N ARG A 136 11.29 13.09 -2.45
CA ARG A 136 11.81 12.29 -3.54
C ARG A 136 12.98 11.39 -3.12
N ALA A 137 13.88 11.86 -2.26
CA ALA A 137 15.04 11.08 -1.85
C ALA A 137 14.63 9.83 -1.05
N ARG A 138 13.71 9.99 -0.08
CA ARG A 138 13.14 8.85 0.66
C ARG A 138 12.35 7.92 -0.26
N PHE A 139 11.56 8.46 -1.18
CA PHE A 139 10.84 7.64 -2.16
C PHE A 139 11.78 6.78 -3.00
N ASP A 140 12.83 7.38 -3.59
CA ASP A 140 13.77 6.69 -4.46
C ASP A 140 14.52 5.59 -3.69
N ALA A 141 14.87 5.84 -2.42
CA ALA A 141 15.49 4.85 -1.54
C ALA A 141 14.55 3.66 -1.26
N VAL A 142 13.27 3.92 -0.98
CA VAL A 142 12.27 2.86 -0.78
C VAL A 142 12.08 2.02 -2.04
N VAL A 143 11.95 2.65 -3.21
CA VAL A 143 11.81 1.93 -4.49
C VAL A 143 13.05 1.08 -4.77
N ALA A 144 14.25 1.61 -4.54
CA ALA A 144 15.50 0.87 -4.70
C ALA A 144 15.56 -0.35 -3.77
N ALA A 145 15.20 -0.18 -2.50
CA ALA A 145 15.19 -1.24 -1.50
C ALA A 145 14.10 -2.30 -1.75
N ALA A 146 12.94 -1.92 -2.29
CA ALA A 146 11.84 -2.84 -2.56
C ALA A 146 12.09 -3.72 -3.80
N ARG A 147 12.76 -3.19 -4.84
CA ARG A 147 12.96 -3.88 -6.14
C ARG A 147 13.43 -5.34 -6.04
N PRO A 148 14.41 -5.72 -5.20
CA PRO A 148 14.85 -7.12 -5.07
C PRO A 148 13.78 -8.07 -4.52
N HIS A 149 12.80 -7.55 -3.78
CA HIS A 149 11.77 -8.34 -3.09
C HIS A 149 10.44 -8.42 -3.84
N LEU A 150 10.24 -7.56 -4.84
CA LEU A 150 9.00 -7.49 -5.58
C LEU A 150 8.98 -8.47 -6.77
N PRO A 151 7.82 -9.06 -7.07
CA PRO A 151 7.70 -9.94 -8.23
C PRO A 151 8.04 -9.16 -9.51
N ARG A 152 8.86 -9.77 -10.37
CA ARG A 152 9.09 -9.28 -11.74
C ARG A 152 7.79 -9.51 -12.54
N ARG A 153 6.87 -8.56 -12.46
CA ARG A 153 5.67 -8.52 -13.30
C ARG A 153 5.94 -7.70 -14.55
#